data_AF-A0A646KAP7-F1
#
_entry.id   AF-A0A646KAP7-F1
#
_cell.length_a   1.000
_cell.length_b   1.000
_cell.length_c   1.000
_cell.angle_alpha   90.00
_cell.angle_beta   90.00
_cell.angle_gamma   90.00
#
_symmetry.space_group_name_H-M   'P 1'
#
loop_
_entity.id
_entity.type
_entity.pdbx_description
1 polymer ?
#
loop_
_entity_poly.entity_id
_entity_poly.type
_entity_poly.pdbx_seq_one_letter_code
_entity_poly.pdbx_strand_id
1 'polypeptide(L)'
;MTVRTEAREERQTRRDAFVSHLHSLATARESDATHLVARGRAELAVLSRGFSGGRHQAQAYGIVVPYGPPEEEQGVWLLVSGLFALHPLPRSLGGPHAPTLARSLGALARAKGSSVERRFTELVSVEGAALEHQVRQAVRLLRGSHTPLNYGRLLDDLVVLLSTDQTDHRVKERQRVRLRWISDYHHHPVARSRRADDEPGGDPGTPLDQAPDSTTQDDE
;
A
#
# COMPACT_ATOMS: atom_id res chain seq x y z
N MET A 1 24.97 14.46 17.41
CA MET A 1 24.17 13.27 17.05
C MET A 1 22.70 13.64 16.79
N THR A 2 22.15 14.65 17.49
CA THR A 2 20.76 15.15 17.38
C THR A 2 20.36 15.71 16.01
N VAL A 3 21.21 16.55 15.40
CA VAL A 3 20.91 17.22 14.11
C VAL A 3 20.63 16.26 12.95
N ARG A 4 21.33 15.10 12.89
CA ARG A 4 21.11 14.10 11.83
C ARG A 4 19.78 13.35 12.00
N THR A 5 19.30 13.23 13.23
CA THR A 5 18.02 12.59 13.56
C THR A 5 16.88 13.54 13.20
N GLU A 6 16.97 14.81 13.60
CA GLU A 6 15.99 15.85 13.26
C GLU A 6 15.80 15.98 11.74
N ALA A 7 16.89 16.07 10.97
CA ALA A 7 16.82 16.13 9.51
C ALA A 7 16.25 14.86 8.85
N ARG A 8 16.30 13.70 9.53
CA ARG A 8 15.65 12.48 9.05
C ARG A 8 14.16 12.49 9.37
N GLU A 9 13.79 12.91 10.57
CA GLU A 9 12.40 13.04 11.02
C GLU A 9 11.64 14.05 10.16
N GLU A 10 12.22 15.22 9.90
CA GLU A 10 11.64 16.21 8.99
C GLU A 10 11.38 15.64 7.59
N ARG A 11 12.36 14.90 7.04
CA ARG A 11 12.18 14.24 5.73
C ARG A 11 11.04 13.23 5.76
N GLN A 12 10.93 12.46 6.83
CA GLN A 12 9.82 11.52 6.99
C GLN A 12 8.48 12.26 7.08
N THR A 13 8.39 13.33 7.86
CA THR A 13 7.18 14.15 7.97
C THR A 13 6.73 14.71 6.61
N ARG A 14 7.68 15.18 5.78
CA ARG A 14 7.38 15.68 4.43
C ARG A 14 6.84 14.57 3.51
N ARG A 15 7.44 13.37 3.57
CA ARG A 15 6.96 12.19 2.82
C ARG A 15 5.56 11.77 3.27
N ASP A 16 5.32 11.73 4.58
CA ASP A 16 4.03 11.33 5.15
C ASP A 16 2.92 12.33 4.77
N ALA A 17 3.24 13.64 4.76
CA ALA A 17 2.32 14.68 4.31
C ALA A 17 1.97 14.52 2.82
N PHE A 18 2.96 14.22 1.99
CA PHE A 18 2.76 13.98 0.56
C PHE A 18 1.90 12.74 0.29
N VAL A 19 2.19 11.61 0.93
CA VAL A 19 1.41 10.37 0.78
C VAL A 19 -0.01 10.55 1.32
N SER A 20 -0.18 11.30 2.41
CA SER A 20 -1.50 11.66 2.94
C SER A 20 -2.32 12.48 1.95
N HIS A 21 -1.69 13.41 1.22
CA HIS A 21 -2.34 14.13 0.13
C HIS A 21 -2.76 13.20 -1.02
N LEU A 22 -1.90 12.26 -1.45
CA LEU A 22 -2.29 11.29 -2.48
C LEU A 22 -3.53 10.49 -2.07
N HIS A 23 -3.60 10.04 -0.82
CA HIS A 23 -4.80 9.37 -0.30
C HIS A 23 -6.03 10.28 -0.25
N SER A 24 -5.88 11.57 0.07
CA SER A 24 -7.01 12.50 0.03
C SER A 24 -7.56 12.69 -1.39
N LEU A 25 -6.70 12.64 -2.42
CA LEU A 25 -7.15 12.61 -3.83
C LEU A 25 -7.96 11.36 -4.16
N ALA A 26 -7.57 10.20 -3.62
CA ALA A 26 -8.34 8.97 -3.80
C ALA A 26 -9.71 9.07 -3.10
N THR A 27 -9.75 9.53 -1.85
CA THR A 27 -11.00 9.74 -1.10
C THR A 27 -11.91 10.78 -1.76
N ALA A 28 -11.35 11.86 -2.32
CA ALA A 28 -12.13 12.87 -3.03
C ALA A 28 -12.91 12.29 -4.24
N ARG A 29 -12.44 11.19 -4.85
CA ARG A 29 -13.14 10.51 -5.95
C ARG A 29 -14.36 9.71 -5.50
N GLU A 30 -14.42 9.38 -4.22
CA GLU A 30 -15.51 8.64 -3.58
C GLU A 30 -16.49 9.58 -2.85
N SER A 31 -16.24 10.90 -2.89
CA SER A 31 -17.10 11.91 -2.27
C SER A 31 -18.38 12.17 -3.08
N ASP A 32 -19.46 12.50 -2.39
CA ASP A 32 -20.72 12.93 -3.01
C ASP A 32 -20.63 14.32 -3.66
N ALA A 33 -19.62 15.12 -3.30
CA ALA A 33 -19.43 16.46 -3.83
C ALA A 33 -18.79 16.43 -5.23
N THR A 34 -19.59 16.73 -6.27
CA THR A 34 -19.17 16.68 -7.68
C THR A 34 -17.88 17.47 -7.97
N HIS A 35 -17.73 18.66 -7.37
CA HIS A 35 -16.56 19.50 -7.58
C HIS A 35 -15.28 18.89 -6.99
N LEU A 36 -15.36 18.17 -5.86
CA LEU A 36 -14.23 17.45 -5.26
C LEU A 36 -13.83 16.25 -6.11
N VAL A 37 -14.80 15.51 -6.63
CA VAL A 37 -14.57 14.38 -7.55
C VAL A 37 -13.87 14.86 -8.81
N ALA A 38 -14.35 15.94 -9.43
CA ALA A 38 -13.76 16.51 -10.64
C ALA A 38 -12.30 16.95 -10.40
N ARG A 39 -12.05 17.65 -9.29
CA ARG A 39 -10.71 18.10 -8.90
C ARG A 39 -9.75 16.93 -8.65
N GLY A 40 -10.15 15.95 -7.84
CA GLY A 40 -9.32 14.78 -7.54
C GLY A 40 -8.97 13.97 -8.79
N ARG A 41 -9.93 13.80 -9.71
CA ARG A 41 -9.68 13.15 -11.02
C ARG A 41 -8.72 13.96 -11.88
N ALA A 42 -8.86 15.29 -11.93
CA ALA A 42 -7.98 16.15 -12.72
C ALA A 42 -6.53 16.09 -12.24
N GLU A 43 -6.30 16.20 -10.92
CA GLU A 43 -4.96 16.13 -10.33
C GLU A 43 -4.31 14.76 -10.56
N LEU A 44 -5.02 13.66 -10.34
CA LEU A 44 -4.49 12.31 -10.65
C LEU A 44 -4.21 12.12 -12.14
N ALA A 45 -5.00 12.74 -13.01
CA ALA A 45 -4.74 12.72 -14.44
C ALA A 45 -3.45 13.48 -14.81
N VAL A 46 -3.14 14.57 -14.12
CA VAL A 46 -1.85 15.27 -14.26
C VAL A 46 -0.70 14.39 -13.80
N LEU A 47 -0.80 13.79 -12.61
CA LEU A 47 0.25 12.93 -12.03
C LEU A 47 0.54 11.69 -12.90
N SER A 48 -0.50 11.02 -13.38
CA SER A 48 -0.35 9.86 -14.28
C SER A 48 0.34 10.19 -15.61
N ARG A 49 0.04 11.37 -16.19
CA ARG A 49 0.69 11.83 -17.43
C ARG A 49 2.13 12.29 -17.21
N GLY A 50 2.40 13.00 -16.12
CA GLY A 50 3.74 13.55 -15.84
C GLY A 50 4.80 12.47 -15.61
N PHE A 51 4.39 11.33 -15.09
CA PHE A 51 5.25 10.18 -14.84
C PHE A 51 5.73 9.45 -16.12
N SER A 52 5.02 9.59 -17.25
CA SER A 52 5.44 9.02 -18.54
C SER A 52 6.48 9.88 -19.28
N GLY A 53 6.92 11.00 -18.67
CA GLY A 53 7.86 11.95 -19.25
C GLY A 53 7.22 12.94 -20.23
N GLY A 54 8.01 13.93 -20.66
CA GLY A 54 7.62 14.90 -21.68
C GLY A 54 6.84 16.11 -21.15
N ARG A 55 5.99 16.70 -22.00
CA ARG A 55 5.38 18.03 -21.79
C ARG A 55 4.54 18.19 -20.51
N HIS A 56 4.06 17.09 -19.92
CA HIS A 56 3.22 17.10 -18.72
C HIS A 56 4.01 17.03 -17.41
N GLN A 57 5.33 16.82 -17.49
CA GLN A 57 6.18 16.61 -16.33
C GLN A 57 6.27 17.87 -15.45
N ALA A 58 6.34 19.06 -16.06
CA ALA A 58 6.37 20.34 -15.35
C ALA A 58 5.12 20.56 -14.48
N GLN A 59 3.93 20.22 -14.99
CA GLN A 59 2.67 20.33 -14.24
C GLN A 59 2.63 19.38 -13.04
N ALA A 60 3.12 18.15 -13.23
CA ALA A 60 3.18 17.17 -12.14
C ALA A 60 4.21 17.58 -11.07
N TYR A 61 5.35 18.16 -11.44
CA TYR A 61 6.26 18.76 -10.46
C TYR A 61 5.63 19.91 -9.69
N GLY A 62 4.74 20.69 -10.32
CA GLY A 62 3.95 21.73 -9.63
C GLY A 62 3.09 21.19 -8.47
N ILE A 63 2.74 19.89 -8.47
CA ILE A 63 2.02 19.23 -7.38
C ILE A 63 3.00 18.66 -6.34
N VAL A 64 4.16 18.15 -6.76
CA VAL A 64 5.12 17.44 -5.91
C VAL A 64 6.05 18.40 -5.13
N VAL A 65 6.60 19.42 -5.79
CA VAL A 65 7.58 20.36 -5.21
C VAL A 65 7.08 21.11 -3.96
N PRO A 66 5.79 21.51 -3.85
CA PRO A 66 5.28 22.17 -2.65
C PRO A 66 5.44 21.37 -1.35
N TYR A 67 5.63 20.04 -1.42
CA TYR A 67 5.88 19.20 -0.24
C TYR A 67 7.35 19.21 0.23
N GLY A 68 8.22 19.97 -0.43
CA GLY A 68 9.63 20.13 -0.08
C GLY A 68 10.50 18.87 -0.19
N PRO A 69 10.37 18.03 -1.25
CA PRO A 69 11.30 16.94 -1.50
C PRO A 69 12.74 17.48 -1.72
N PRO A 70 13.77 16.81 -1.18
CA PRO A 70 15.15 17.03 -1.60
C PRO A 70 15.29 16.85 -3.11
N GLU A 71 16.18 17.62 -3.74
CA GLU A 71 16.35 17.63 -5.20
C GLU A 71 16.62 16.24 -5.76
N GLU A 72 17.45 15.46 -5.07
CA GLU A 72 17.79 14.09 -5.42
C GLU A 72 16.62 13.10 -5.30
N GLU A 73 15.57 13.45 -4.53
CA GLU A 73 14.38 12.61 -4.34
C GLU A 73 13.20 13.05 -5.22
N GLN A 74 13.22 14.25 -5.82
CA GLN A 74 12.10 14.80 -6.60
C GLN A 74 11.60 13.85 -7.69
N GLY A 75 12.52 13.21 -8.41
CA GLY A 75 12.19 12.22 -9.43
C GLY A 75 11.46 11.00 -8.86
N VAL A 76 11.87 10.53 -7.68
CA VAL A 76 11.25 9.38 -6.99
C VAL A 76 9.86 9.73 -6.46
N TRP A 77 9.67 10.94 -5.93
CA TRP A 77 8.36 11.40 -5.45
C TRP A 77 7.38 11.54 -6.62
N LEU A 78 7.84 12.09 -7.75
CA LEU A 78 7.07 12.11 -8.99
C LEU A 78 6.75 10.69 -9.48
N LEU A 79 7.72 9.78 -9.43
CA LEU A 79 7.52 8.37 -9.79
C LEU A 79 6.37 7.76 -8.96
N VAL A 80 6.44 7.87 -7.64
CA VAL A 80 5.43 7.33 -6.72
C VAL A 80 4.06 7.96 -6.94
N SER A 81 4.00 9.27 -7.21
CA SER A 81 2.72 9.95 -7.53
C SER A 81 2.05 9.38 -8.78
N GLY A 82 2.84 9.05 -9.81
CA GLY A 82 2.35 8.43 -11.03
C GLY A 82 1.91 6.98 -10.81
N LEU A 83 2.67 6.22 -10.01
CA LEU A 83 2.28 4.87 -9.59
C LEU A 83 0.96 4.89 -8.81
N PHE A 84 0.80 5.84 -7.90
CA PHE A 84 -0.45 6.05 -7.16
C PHE A 84 -1.59 6.40 -8.11
N ALA A 85 -1.38 7.30 -9.07
CA ALA A 85 -2.41 7.67 -10.04
C ALA A 85 -2.85 6.50 -10.95
N LEU A 86 -1.96 5.54 -11.21
CA LEU A 86 -2.31 4.30 -11.92
C LEU A 86 -3.15 3.34 -11.06
N HIS A 87 -2.94 3.35 -9.75
CA HIS A 87 -3.64 2.49 -8.81
C HIS A 87 -4.05 3.28 -7.55
N PRO A 88 -5.04 4.18 -7.67
CA PRO A 88 -5.46 5.02 -6.55
C PRO A 88 -6.15 4.14 -5.52
N LEU A 89 -5.61 4.11 -4.30
CA LEU A 89 -6.16 3.35 -3.19
C LEU A 89 -6.63 4.30 -2.09
N PRO A 90 -7.83 4.08 -1.52
CA PRO A 90 -8.24 4.79 -0.32
C PRO A 90 -7.28 4.44 0.83
N ARG A 91 -7.23 5.30 1.86
CA ARG A 91 -6.31 5.13 2.98
C ARG A 91 -6.50 3.80 3.73
N SER A 92 -7.71 3.23 3.71
CA SER A 92 -8.02 1.90 4.27
C SER A 92 -7.25 0.75 3.59
N LEU A 93 -6.91 0.89 2.30
CA LEU A 93 -6.22 -0.13 1.51
C LEU A 93 -4.75 0.23 1.20
N GLY A 94 -4.34 1.48 1.38
CA GLY A 94 -2.98 1.91 1.06
C GLY A 94 -2.24 2.70 2.15
N GLY A 95 -2.84 2.87 3.32
CA GLY A 95 -2.25 3.59 4.45
C GLY A 95 -1.11 2.85 5.16
N PRO A 96 -0.66 3.34 6.32
CA PRO A 96 0.52 2.82 7.03
C PRO A 96 0.48 1.32 7.39
N HIS A 97 -0.72 0.75 7.56
CA HIS A 97 -0.92 -0.67 7.87
C HIS A 97 -1.07 -1.56 6.63
N ALA A 98 -1.09 -0.98 5.43
CA ALA A 98 -1.16 -1.75 4.20
C ALA A 98 0.13 -2.59 4.01
N PRO A 99 0.04 -3.73 3.29
CA PRO A 99 1.20 -4.55 2.96
C PRO A 99 2.21 -3.80 2.08
N THR A 100 3.48 -4.18 2.21
CA THR A 100 4.56 -3.72 1.32
C THR A 100 4.36 -4.24 -0.09
N LEU A 101 5.01 -3.62 -1.10
CA LEU A 101 4.94 -4.06 -2.50
C LEU A 101 5.23 -5.56 -2.64
N ALA A 102 6.31 -6.03 -2.01
CA ALA A 102 6.72 -7.42 -2.06
C ALA A 102 5.69 -8.36 -1.42
N ARG A 103 5.14 -7.99 -0.26
CA ARG A 103 4.10 -8.78 0.42
C ARG A 103 2.81 -8.87 -0.40
N SER A 104 2.41 -7.78 -1.06
CA SER A 104 1.25 -7.75 -1.96
C SER A 104 1.48 -8.64 -3.19
N LEU A 105 2.69 -8.61 -3.77
CA LEU A 105 3.05 -9.50 -4.88
C LEU A 105 3.08 -10.97 -4.45
N GLY A 106 3.61 -11.28 -3.26
CA GLY A 106 3.62 -12.64 -2.72
C GLY A 106 2.21 -13.18 -2.42
N ALA A 107 1.29 -12.32 -1.98
CA ALA A 107 -0.13 -12.67 -1.88
C ALA A 107 -0.74 -12.95 -3.27
N LEU A 108 -0.44 -12.10 -4.25
CA LEU A 108 -0.95 -12.27 -5.61
C LEU A 108 -0.38 -13.50 -6.33
N ALA A 109 0.91 -13.81 -6.12
CA ALA A 109 1.57 -14.97 -6.70
C ALA A 109 0.94 -16.28 -6.24
N ARG A 110 0.48 -16.36 -4.98
CA ARG A 110 -0.27 -17.51 -4.48
C ARG A 110 -1.63 -17.68 -5.17
N ALA A 111 -2.27 -16.59 -5.56
CA ALA A 111 -3.55 -16.62 -6.25
C ALA A 111 -3.42 -16.87 -7.77
N LYS A 112 -2.34 -16.38 -8.42
CA LYS A 112 -2.18 -16.36 -9.88
C LYS A 112 -1.02 -17.21 -10.43
N GLY A 113 -0.22 -17.82 -9.55
CA GLY A 113 0.87 -18.74 -9.90
C GLY A 113 2.15 -18.08 -10.42
N SER A 114 2.95 -18.90 -11.10
CA SER A 114 4.38 -18.66 -11.44
C SER A 114 4.66 -17.41 -12.27
N SER A 115 3.67 -16.87 -13.00
CA SER A 115 3.85 -15.65 -13.79
C SER A 115 4.10 -14.40 -12.93
N VAL A 116 3.57 -14.36 -11.70
CA VAL A 116 3.79 -13.26 -10.76
C VAL A 116 5.15 -13.40 -10.09
N GLU A 117 5.52 -14.63 -9.75
CA GLU A 117 6.82 -14.96 -9.17
C GLU A 117 7.97 -14.56 -10.09
N ARG A 118 7.88 -14.89 -11.39
CA ARG A 118 8.88 -14.46 -12.37
C ARG A 118 9.06 -12.93 -12.40
N ARG A 119 7.96 -12.17 -12.38
CA ARG A 119 8.03 -10.70 -12.36
C ARG A 119 8.63 -10.16 -11.07
N PHE A 120 8.37 -10.82 -9.93
CA PHE A 120 9.01 -10.46 -8.68
C PHE A 120 10.52 -10.71 -8.72
N THR A 121 10.96 -11.85 -9.24
CA THR A 121 12.38 -12.15 -9.44
C THR A 121 13.04 -11.09 -10.33
N GLU A 122 12.42 -10.75 -11.46
CA GLU A 122 12.92 -9.69 -12.35
C GLU A 122 13.02 -8.34 -11.62
N LEU A 123 12.01 -7.98 -10.82
CA LEU A 123 11.98 -6.74 -10.03
C LEU A 123 13.15 -6.64 -9.04
N VAL A 124 13.47 -7.73 -8.32
CA VAL A 124 14.57 -7.72 -7.34
C VAL A 124 15.95 -7.88 -7.96
N SER A 125 16.04 -8.23 -9.25
CA SER A 125 17.31 -8.39 -9.97
C SER A 125 17.76 -7.14 -10.73
N VAL A 126 16.87 -6.19 -11.02
CA VAL A 126 17.21 -4.99 -11.80
C VAL A 126 17.59 -3.79 -10.93
N GLU A 127 18.31 -2.82 -11.50
CA GLU A 127 18.71 -1.57 -10.85
C GLU A 127 18.39 -0.34 -11.74
N GLY A 128 18.49 0.86 -11.15
CA GLY A 128 18.38 2.13 -11.88
C GLY A 128 17.08 2.28 -12.68
N ALA A 129 17.19 2.74 -13.93
CA ALA A 129 16.03 2.98 -14.80
C ALA A 129 15.20 1.71 -15.08
N ALA A 130 15.85 0.53 -15.08
CA ALA A 130 15.13 -0.74 -15.26
C ALA A 130 14.25 -1.06 -14.05
N LEU A 131 14.69 -0.70 -12.82
CA LEU A 131 13.87 -0.84 -11.62
C LEU A 131 12.60 0.00 -11.71
N GLU A 132 12.69 1.23 -12.20
CA GLU A 132 11.50 2.06 -12.40
C GLU A 132 10.49 1.32 -13.29
N HIS A 133 10.93 0.84 -14.46
CA HIS A 133 10.03 0.11 -15.36
C HIS A 133 9.36 -1.08 -14.68
N GLN A 134 10.13 -1.91 -13.95
CA GLN A 134 9.60 -3.10 -13.30
C GLN A 134 8.60 -2.78 -12.18
N VAL A 135 8.85 -1.73 -11.39
CA VAL A 135 7.90 -1.29 -10.35
C VAL A 135 6.57 -0.85 -10.99
N ARG A 136 6.61 -0.18 -12.15
CA ARG A 136 5.39 0.21 -12.88
C ARG A 136 4.57 -1.00 -13.30
N GLN A 137 5.24 -2.05 -13.81
CA GLN A 137 4.56 -3.30 -14.18
C GLN A 137 3.98 -4.01 -12.96
N ALA A 138 4.71 -4.05 -11.84
CA ALA A 138 4.24 -4.63 -10.59
C ALA A 138 2.99 -3.91 -10.07
N VAL A 139 2.97 -2.57 -10.04
CA VAL A 139 1.80 -1.80 -9.58
C VAL A 139 0.60 -1.99 -10.52
N ARG A 140 0.82 -2.05 -11.84
CA ARG A 140 -0.26 -2.36 -12.81
C ARG A 140 -0.85 -3.75 -12.57
N LEU A 141 -0.01 -4.72 -12.22
CA LEU A 141 -0.45 -6.07 -11.90
C LEU A 141 -1.31 -6.09 -10.63
N LEU A 142 -0.89 -5.39 -9.58
CA LEU A 142 -1.66 -5.25 -8.33
C LEU A 142 -2.99 -4.53 -8.55
N ARG A 143 -3.01 -3.51 -9.41
CA ARG A 143 -4.24 -2.79 -9.81
C ARG A 143 -5.27 -3.75 -10.40
N GLY A 144 -4.84 -4.66 -11.27
CA GLY A 144 -5.73 -5.63 -11.93
C GLY A 144 -6.41 -6.62 -10.98
N SER A 145 -5.92 -6.74 -9.73
CA SER A 145 -6.50 -7.56 -8.67
C SER A 145 -6.92 -6.74 -7.45
N HIS A 146 -7.02 -5.41 -7.58
CA HIS A 146 -7.37 -4.47 -6.51
C HIS A 146 -6.60 -4.75 -5.19
N THR A 147 -5.31 -5.07 -5.31
CA THR A 147 -4.53 -5.57 -4.18
C THR A 147 -3.95 -4.40 -3.36
N PRO A 148 -4.14 -4.37 -2.03
CA PRO A 148 -3.60 -3.31 -1.15
C PRO A 148 -2.10 -3.04 -1.35
N LEU A 149 -1.67 -1.79 -1.14
CA LEU A 149 -0.27 -1.39 -1.29
C LEU A 149 0.07 -0.16 -0.44
N ASN A 150 1.10 -0.26 0.39
CA ASN A 150 1.62 0.85 1.20
C ASN A 150 2.52 1.78 0.37
N TYR A 151 2.00 2.93 -0.05
CA TYR A 151 2.74 3.89 -0.86
C TYR A 151 3.80 4.69 -0.09
N GLY A 152 3.61 4.90 1.23
CA GLY A 152 4.63 5.53 2.06
C GLY A 152 5.88 4.67 2.17
N ARG A 153 5.69 3.37 2.44
CA ARG A 153 6.80 2.42 2.45
C ARG A 153 7.43 2.26 1.08
N LEU A 154 6.63 2.26 0.01
CA LEU A 154 7.16 2.20 -1.35
C LEU A 154 8.04 3.42 -1.65
N LEU A 155 7.62 4.63 -1.25
CA LEU A 155 8.42 5.84 -1.42
C LEU A 155 9.76 5.75 -0.69
N ASP A 156 9.75 5.34 0.58
CA ASP A 156 10.98 5.16 1.35
C ASP A 156 11.95 4.17 0.70
N ASP A 157 11.41 3.07 0.18
CA ASP A 157 12.19 2.01 -0.44
C ASP A 157 12.79 2.46 -1.77
N LEU A 158 12.01 3.16 -2.60
CA LEU A 158 12.46 3.64 -3.90
C LEU A 158 13.48 4.78 -3.78
N VAL A 159 13.39 5.64 -2.76
CA VAL A 159 14.42 6.66 -2.51
C VAL A 159 15.78 6.00 -2.30
N VAL A 160 15.82 4.89 -1.55
CA VAL A 160 17.07 4.17 -1.31
C VAL A 160 17.51 3.43 -2.58
N LEU A 161 16.61 2.70 -3.24
CA LEU A 161 16.95 1.85 -4.38
C LEU A 161 17.36 2.62 -5.64
N LEU A 162 16.77 3.79 -5.88
CA LEU A 162 17.05 4.63 -7.05
C LEU A 162 18.10 5.71 -6.78
N SER A 163 18.66 5.76 -5.56
CA SER A 163 19.76 6.67 -5.26
C SER A 163 20.98 6.34 -6.13
N THR A 164 21.52 7.37 -6.78
CA THR A 164 22.74 7.30 -7.59
C THR A 164 24.03 7.37 -6.75
N ASP A 165 23.90 7.48 -5.43
CA ASP A 165 25.02 7.51 -4.49
C ASP A 165 25.65 6.11 -4.37
N GLN A 166 26.94 6.03 -4.72
CA GLN A 166 27.73 4.80 -4.78
C GLN A 166 28.59 4.56 -3.54
N THR A 167 28.39 5.31 -2.45
CA THR A 167 29.07 5.05 -1.19
C THR A 167 28.74 3.65 -0.66
N ASP A 168 29.71 3.00 -0.01
CA ASP A 168 29.54 1.67 0.59
C ASP A 168 28.31 1.57 1.49
N HIS A 169 28.01 2.65 2.21
CA HIS A 169 26.84 2.72 3.07
C HIS A 169 25.54 2.60 2.26
N ARG A 170 25.41 3.32 1.14
CA ARG A 170 24.23 3.26 0.28
C ARG A 170 24.08 1.94 -0.46
N VAL A 171 25.18 1.36 -0.94
CA VAL A 171 25.17 0.02 -1.53
C VAL A 171 24.60 -0.99 -0.53
N LYS A 172 25.07 -0.94 0.73
CA LYS A 172 24.54 -1.79 1.81
C LYS A 172 23.08 -1.51 2.13
N GLU A 173 22.63 -0.25 2.11
CA GLU A 173 21.22 0.10 2.30
C GLU A 173 20.32 -0.44 1.18
N ARG A 174 20.72 -0.32 -0.09
CA ARG A 174 20.00 -0.91 -1.23
C ARG A 174 19.87 -2.41 -1.08
N GLN A 175 20.97 -3.08 -0.72
CA GLN A 175 20.94 -4.53 -0.48
C GLN A 175 20.00 -4.91 0.67
N ARG A 176 19.97 -4.15 1.77
CA ARG A 176 19.02 -4.39 2.87
C ARG A 176 17.57 -4.23 2.44
N VAL A 177 17.26 -3.24 1.60
CA VAL A 177 15.91 -3.07 1.03
C VAL A 177 15.54 -4.27 0.17
N ARG A 178 16.42 -4.73 -0.72
CA ARG A 178 16.18 -5.92 -1.56
C ARG A 178 15.97 -7.18 -0.73
N LEU A 179 16.82 -7.43 0.28
CA LEU A 179 16.68 -8.57 1.19
C LEU A 179 15.36 -8.51 1.96
N ARG A 180 14.95 -7.31 2.39
CA ARG A 180 13.64 -7.13 3.02
C ARG A 180 12.51 -7.40 2.04
N TRP A 181 12.59 -6.96 0.79
CA TRP A 181 11.58 -7.29 -0.23
C TRP A 181 11.50 -8.81 -0.44
N ILE A 182 12.62 -9.50 -0.58
CA ILE A 182 12.65 -10.97 -0.70
C ILE A 182 11.99 -11.61 0.54
N SER A 183 12.38 -11.18 1.74
CA SER A 183 11.78 -11.68 2.98
C SER A 183 10.27 -11.44 3.03
N ASP A 184 9.81 -10.21 2.79
CA ASP A 184 8.39 -9.82 2.80
C ASP A 184 7.55 -10.59 1.77
N TYR A 185 8.13 -10.92 0.61
CA TYR A 185 7.48 -11.70 -0.43
C TYR A 185 7.21 -13.14 0.02
N HIS A 186 8.18 -13.77 0.69
CA HIS A 186 8.03 -15.11 1.24
C HIS A 186 7.35 -15.13 2.62
N HIS A 187 7.28 -13.99 3.31
CA HIS A 187 6.73 -13.93 4.65
C HIS A 187 5.22 -14.16 4.64
N HIS A 188 4.80 -15.18 5.37
CA HIS A 188 3.40 -15.47 5.61
C HIS A 188 2.97 -14.83 6.93
N PRO A 189 1.97 -13.94 6.96
CA PRO A 189 1.22 -13.79 8.19
C PRO A 189 0.62 -15.15 8.52
N VAL A 190 1.07 -15.77 9.60
CA VAL A 190 0.25 -16.76 10.30
C VAL A 190 -1.06 -16.04 10.57
N ALA A 191 -2.14 -16.48 9.94
CA ALA A 191 -3.46 -16.00 10.30
C ALA A 191 -3.57 -16.26 11.80
N ARG A 192 -3.57 -15.20 12.62
CA ARG A 192 -4.11 -15.33 13.97
C ARG A 192 -5.57 -15.65 13.73
N SER A 193 -5.88 -16.95 13.72
CA SER A 193 -7.24 -17.41 13.92
C SER A 193 -7.75 -16.62 15.10
N ARG A 194 -8.74 -15.77 14.84
CA ARG A 194 -9.59 -15.20 15.86
C ARG A 194 -10.07 -16.40 16.65
N ARG A 195 -9.47 -16.63 17.83
CA ARG A 195 -9.91 -17.70 18.72
C ARG A 195 -11.39 -17.46 18.92
N ALA A 196 -12.16 -18.49 18.58
CA ALA A 196 -13.52 -18.64 19.04
C ALA A 196 -13.45 -18.92 20.55
N ASP A 197 -13.14 -17.87 21.32
CA ASP A 197 -13.20 -17.86 22.78
C ASP A 197 -14.16 -16.72 23.14
N ASP A 198 -15.45 -17.02 23.03
CA ASP A 198 -16.53 -16.44 23.83
C ASP A 198 -17.72 -17.41 23.74
N GLU A 199 -17.49 -18.66 24.19
CA GLU A 199 -18.54 -19.41 24.86
C GLU A 199 -18.36 -19.20 26.37
N PRO A 200 -19.33 -18.60 27.08
CA PRO A 200 -19.48 -18.83 28.49
C PRO A 200 -20.38 -20.06 28.67
N GLY A 201 -19.77 -21.18 29.00
CA GLY A 201 -20.47 -22.36 29.50
C GLY A 201 -20.94 -22.20 30.95
N GLY A 202 -22.10 -22.78 31.24
CA GLY A 202 -22.49 -23.24 32.59
C GLY A 202 -23.84 -22.72 33.09
N ASP A 203 -24.86 -23.59 33.18
CA ASP A 203 -25.03 -24.44 34.37
C ASP A 203 -26.05 -25.59 34.15
N PRO A 204 -25.85 -26.80 34.68
CA PRO A 204 -26.80 -27.91 34.65
C PRO A 204 -27.59 -28.08 35.97
N GLY A 205 -28.90 -28.37 35.86
CA GLY A 205 -29.77 -28.93 36.90
C GLY A 205 -30.39 -27.90 37.87
N THR A 206 -31.60 -28.05 38.42
CA THR A 206 -32.58 -29.16 38.49
C THR A 206 -33.96 -28.57 38.93
N PRO A 207 -35.02 -29.32 39.29
CA PRO A 207 -36.40 -29.18 38.77
C PRO A 207 -37.40 -28.55 39.77
N LEU A 208 -38.65 -28.32 39.35
CA LEU A 208 -39.88 -28.50 40.18
C LEU A 208 -41.15 -28.22 39.33
N ASP A 209 -41.79 -29.32 38.94
CA ASP A 209 -43.19 -29.66 39.21
C ASP A 209 -44.25 -28.53 39.30
N GLN A 210 -45.23 -28.56 38.37
CA GLN A 210 -46.66 -28.76 38.68
C GLN A 210 -47.56 -28.69 37.42
N ALA A 211 -48.29 -29.79 37.21
CA ALA A 211 -49.54 -29.87 36.43
C ALA A 211 -50.70 -29.18 37.23
N PRO A 212 -51.96 -29.02 36.75
CA PRO A 212 -52.65 -29.95 35.85
C PRO A 212 -53.70 -29.39 34.85
N ASP A 213 -54.18 -30.33 34.04
CA ASP A 213 -55.54 -30.49 33.51
C ASP A 213 -56.06 -29.60 32.35
N SER A 214 -56.29 -30.22 31.19
CA SER A 214 -57.65 -30.51 30.68
C SER A 214 -57.62 -30.94 29.20
N THR A 215 -58.09 -32.16 28.98
CA THR A 215 -58.93 -32.70 27.88
C THR A 215 -59.33 -31.79 26.71
N THR A 216 -59.19 -32.34 25.49
CA THR A 216 -60.10 -32.32 24.30
C THR A 216 -59.22 -32.62 23.07
N GLN A 217 -59.13 -33.84 22.55
CA GLN A 217 -60.08 -34.51 21.63
C GLN A 217 -60.36 -33.70 20.36
N ASP A 218 -59.77 -34.08 19.22
CA ASP A 218 -60.46 -34.31 17.93
C ASP A 218 -59.47 -34.56 16.76
N ASP A 219 -59.79 -35.60 15.99
CA ASP A 219 -59.61 -35.86 14.54
C ASP A 219 -58.24 -35.70 13.86
N GLU A 220 -57.62 -36.80 13.41
CA GLU A 220 -57.82 -37.43 12.06
C GLU A 220 -57.04 -38.76 11.95
#